data_AF-A0A2V8SIA2-F1
#
_entry.id   AF-A0A2V8SIA2-F1
#
_cell.length_a   1.000
_cell.length_b   1.000
_cell.length_c   1.000
_cell.angle_alpha   90.00
_cell.angle_beta   90.00
_cell.angle_gamma   90.00
#
_symmetry.space_group_name_H-M   'P 1'
#
loop_
_entity.id
_entity.type
_entity.pdbx_description
1 polymer ?
#
loop_
_entity_poly.entity_id
_entity_poly.type
_entity_poly.pdbx_seq_one_letter_code
_entity_poly.pdbx_strand_id
1 'polypeptide(L)'
;MRNKFEFTSAFALLSLSLICLLLSAGASAARQDQPTIQKDSVQVTAFTNGAYKGSYDTWSWVPRMEFRVNGPIPSGSQLYAEFTLPTGPWVKFDCQTEETQAGRWWKTECGGRDIPEDKSTLYTGPVNFAIKLRNELAGSDSTLFTGKMKVGKVHSNESGPKAVNKFVYYVNHDWNLPIGYVYYTPDDVSGWNRPRFNLAFWIRGEAVNFQPHLFYQGKEVGKMMYEGEEVGKAGCEADIENGTTHYVEDSFPQKARWARVRCSFPNVLGWDKTGEGPGMFGPLYLLSANPGEYEFKLLWNNHLARSIKFTVGPEGKLDNGIASANKLGSERFSVRVQIIGDQDGPWDKTAWKTEAFYGNPLTGFTPPQ
;
A
#
# COMPACT_ATOMS: atom_id res chain seq x y z
N MET A 1 31.95 15.28 78.30
CA MET A 1 31.80 15.34 76.83
C MET A 1 30.60 14.48 76.45
N ARG A 2 29.51 15.11 76.01
CA ARG A 2 28.23 14.47 75.66
C ARG A 2 28.02 14.66 74.16
N ASN A 3 28.05 13.59 73.37
CA ASN A 3 27.71 13.64 71.94
C ASN A 3 26.25 13.20 71.75
N LYS A 4 25.48 14.07 71.11
CA LYS A 4 24.14 13.79 70.55
C LYS A 4 24.32 13.39 69.08
N PHE A 5 23.66 12.31 68.65
CA PHE A 5 23.49 11.96 67.25
C PHE A 5 22.04 12.22 66.85
N GLU A 6 21.83 12.99 65.78
CA GLU A 6 20.53 13.31 65.21
C GLU A 6 20.10 12.24 64.21
N PHE A 7 18.83 11.81 64.31
CA PHE A 7 18.17 10.84 63.44
C PHE A 7 17.01 11.54 62.73
N THR A 8 17.28 12.19 61.59
CA THR A 8 16.24 12.85 60.78
C THR A 8 16.65 12.90 59.30
N SER A 9 16.62 11.76 58.60
CA SER A 9 16.62 11.74 57.12
C SER A 9 16.34 10.35 56.54
N ALA A 10 15.13 9.81 56.78
CA ALA A 10 14.70 8.59 56.10
C ALA A 10 13.26 8.63 55.57
N PHE A 11 12.41 9.56 56.03
CA PHE A 11 10.99 9.58 55.67
C PHE A 11 10.63 10.49 54.48
N ALA A 12 11.54 11.31 53.96
CA ALA A 12 11.26 12.22 52.84
C ALA A 12 11.50 11.61 51.44
N LEU A 13 12.17 10.45 51.35
CA LEU A 13 12.54 9.83 50.07
C LEU A 13 11.55 8.76 49.58
N LEU A 14 10.64 8.28 50.43
CA LEU A 14 9.64 7.27 50.04
C LEU A 14 8.33 7.84 49.49
N SER A 15 8.05 9.12 49.72
CA SER A 15 6.83 9.79 49.22
C SER A 15 6.98 10.37 47.82
N LEU A 16 8.21 10.65 47.35
CA LEU A 16 8.46 11.17 46.00
C LEU A 16 8.44 10.09 44.91
N SER A 17 8.72 8.83 45.27
CA SER A 17 8.76 7.71 44.32
C SER A 17 7.37 7.18 43.95
N LEU A 18 6.36 7.36 44.81
CA LEU A 18 4.98 6.91 44.51
C LEU A 18 4.23 7.86 43.56
N ILE A 19 4.58 9.16 43.53
CA ILE A 19 3.95 10.16 42.65
C ILE A 19 4.50 10.06 41.21
N CYS A 20 5.75 9.65 41.02
CA CYS A 20 6.33 9.46 39.67
C CYS A 20 5.81 8.21 38.95
N LEU A 21 5.34 7.19 39.69
CA LEU A 21 4.78 5.96 39.11
C LEU A 21 3.32 6.12 38.67
N LEU A 22 2.58 7.10 39.21
CA LEU A 22 1.19 7.38 38.80
C LEU A 22 1.09 8.33 37.59
N LEU A 23 2.11 9.13 37.31
CA LEU A 23 2.16 10.03 36.15
C LEU A 23 2.62 9.35 34.85
N SER A 24 3.19 8.14 34.93
CA SER A 24 3.70 7.40 33.77
C SER A 24 2.72 6.34 33.23
N ALA A 25 1.61 6.08 33.92
CA ALA A 25 0.59 5.12 33.48
C ALA A 25 -0.55 5.74 32.63
N GLY A 26 -0.60 7.06 32.48
CA GLY A 26 -1.70 7.77 31.78
C GLY A 26 -1.50 8.03 30.28
N ALA A 27 -0.34 7.73 29.70
CA ALA A 27 0.02 8.20 28.36
C ALA A 27 -0.14 7.16 27.22
N SER A 28 -0.63 5.95 27.50
CA SER A 28 -0.69 4.87 26.50
C SER A 28 -2.09 4.52 25.97
N ALA A 29 -3.15 5.20 26.42
CA ALA A 29 -4.54 4.88 26.00
C ALA A 29 -5.21 5.91 25.08
N ALA A 30 -4.65 7.11 24.90
CA ALA A 30 -5.36 8.25 24.28
C ALA A 30 -4.92 8.61 22.85
N ARG A 31 -4.56 7.63 22.01
CA ARG A 31 -4.12 7.90 20.62
C ARG A 31 -4.84 7.10 19.53
N GLN A 32 -5.85 6.31 19.89
CA GLN A 32 -6.70 5.58 18.94
C GLN A 32 -7.95 6.36 18.51
N ASP A 33 -8.16 7.58 19.00
CA ASP A 33 -9.38 8.36 18.73
C ASP A 33 -9.28 9.30 17.52
N GLN A 34 -8.14 9.32 16.81
CA GLN A 34 -7.98 10.15 15.61
C GLN A 34 -7.94 9.32 14.34
N PRO A 35 -8.62 9.77 13.27
CA PRO A 35 -8.57 9.09 11.98
C PRO A 35 -7.14 9.08 11.44
N THR A 36 -6.78 8.01 10.74
CA THR A 36 -5.45 7.86 10.14
C THR A 36 -5.54 7.40 8.70
N ILE A 37 -4.58 7.82 7.87
CA ILE A 37 -4.48 7.29 6.50
C ILE A 37 -3.78 5.94 6.53
N GLN A 38 -4.40 4.95 5.88
CA GLN A 38 -3.74 3.68 5.57
C GLN A 38 -2.73 3.93 4.44
N LYS A 39 -1.44 4.05 4.78
CA LYS A 39 -0.39 4.52 3.86
C LYS A 39 -0.29 3.70 2.57
N ASP A 40 -0.43 2.37 2.64
CA ASP A 40 -0.35 1.46 1.49
C ASP A 40 -1.57 1.50 0.57
N SER A 41 -2.62 2.24 0.96
CA SER A 41 -3.80 2.47 0.13
C SER A 41 -3.73 3.73 -0.72
N VAL A 42 -2.80 4.66 -0.43
CA VAL A 42 -2.73 5.95 -1.13
C VAL A 42 -2.25 5.72 -2.57
N GLN A 43 -3.10 6.02 -3.54
CA GLN A 43 -2.79 6.04 -4.96
C GLN A 43 -2.99 7.46 -5.48
N VAL A 44 -1.95 8.03 -6.09
CA VAL A 44 -2.04 9.33 -6.76
C VAL A 44 -1.65 9.15 -8.22
N THR A 45 -2.50 9.65 -9.11
CA THR A 45 -2.33 9.56 -10.56
C THR A 45 -2.49 10.94 -11.19
N ALA A 46 -1.95 11.10 -12.39
CA ALA A 46 -2.12 12.31 -13.19
C ALA A 46 -3.25 12.06 -14.21
N PHE A 47 -4.38 12.73 -14.01
CA PHE A 47 -5.48 12.68 -14.97
C PHE A 47 -5.15 13.62 -16.13
N THR A 48 -4.81 13.07 -17.30
CA THR A 48 -4.54 13.88 -18.50
C THR A 48 -5.85 14.41 -19.08
N ASN A 49 -5.90 15.72 -19.29
CA ASN A 49 -6.96 16.43 -20.02
C ASN A 49 -6.51 16.65 -21.47
N GLY A 50 -7.40 16.35 -22.42
CA GLY A 50 -7.16 16.53 -23.85
C GLY A 50 -7.16 17.99 -24.33
N ALA A 51 -7.03 18.95 -23.41
CA ALA A 51 -7.01 20.38 -23.68
C ALA A 51 -6.21 21.14 -22.63
N TYR A 52 -5.79 22.36 -22.96
CA TYR A 52 -5.16 23.31 -22.06
C TYR A 52 -5.56 24.75 -22.41
N LYS A 53 -6.24 25.43 -21.49
CA LYS A 53 -6.72 26.82 -21.63
C LYS A 53 -7.51 27.01 -22.94
N GLY A 54 -8.40 26.07 -23.22
CA GLY A 54 -9.23 26.04 -24.44
C GLY A 54 -8.52 25.58 -25.72
N SER A 55 -7.22 25.27 -25.70
CA SER A 55 -6.51 24.67 -26.84
C SER A 55 -6.55 23.15 -26.78
N TYR A 56 -7.00 22.50 -27.84
CA TYR A 56 -6.99 21.03 -27.98
C TYR A 56 -5.68 20.46 -28.56
N ASP A 57 -4.77 21.33 -29.00
CA ASP A 57 -3.47 20.95 -29.53
C ASP A 57 -2.43 20.71 -28.42
N THR A 58 -2.72 21.17 -27.20
CA THR A 58 -1.89 21.01 -26.01
C THR A 58 -2.68 20.27 -24.95
N TRP A 59 -2.13 19.17 -24.46
CA TRP A 59 -2.71 18.43 -23.35
C TRP A 59 -2.13 18.87 -22.02
N SER A 60 -2.94 18.76 -20.98
CA SER A 60 -2.61 19.15 -19.61
C SER A 60 -2.99 18.06 -18.63
N TRP A 61 -2.82 18.29 -17.33
CA TRP A 61 -3.27 17.34 -16.34
C TRP A 61 -3.70 17.99 -15.02
N VAL A 62 -4.43 17.21 -14.23
CA VAL A 62 -4.87 17.51 -12.87
C VAL A 62 -4.70 16.25 -11.99
N PRO A 63 -4.48 16.38 -10.67
CA PRO A 63 -4.28 15.22 -9.81
C PRO A 63 -5.58 14.46 -9.60
N ARG A 64 -5.49 13.13 -9.54
CA ARG A 64 -6.53 12.23 -9.08
C ARG A 64 -5.97 11.36 -7.97
N MET A 65 -6.75 11.09 -6.93
CA MET A 65 -6.29 10.25 -5.84
C MET A 65 -7.35 9.31 -5.32
N GLU A 66 -6.89 8.16 -4.84
CA GLU A 66 -7.66 7.15 -4.13
C GLU A 66 -6.93 6.84 -2.82
N PHE A 67 -7.65 6.71 -1.70
CA PHE A 67 -7.06 6.32 -0.43
C PHE A 67 -8.10 5.75 0.54
N ARG A 68 -7.60 5.12 1.60
CA ARG A 68 -8.39 4.65 2.75
C ARG A 68 -8.03 5.41 4.02
N VAL A 69 -9.08 5.73 4.77
CA VAL A 69 -9.00 6.36 6.09
C VAL A 69 -9.53 5.37 7.12
N ASN A 70 -8.74 5.07 8.14
CA ASN A 70 -9.20 4.33 9.30
C ASN A 70 -9.96 5.29 10.20
N GLY A 71 -11.17 4.89 10.62
CA GLY A 71 -11.99 5.67 11.54
C GLY A 71 -11.37 5.79 12.94
N PRO A 72 -11.88 6.70 13.77
CA PRO A 72 -13.18 7.35 13.61
C PRO A 72 -13.17 8.57 12.67
N ILE A 73 -14.17 8.68 11.79
CA ILE A 73 -14.51 9.89 11.05
C ILE A 73 -15.82 10.42 11.64
N PRO A 74 -15.81 11.53 12.41
CA PRO A 74 -17.01 12.06 13.05
C PRO A 74 -18.05 12.55 12.03
N SER A 75 -19.32 12.57 12.44
CA SER A 75 -20.39 13.20 11.67
C SER A 75 -20.10 14.67 11.34
N GLY A 76 -20.48 15.11 10.14
CA GLY A 76 -20.21 16.47 9.64
C GLY A 76 -18.75 16.73 9.25
N SER A 77 -17.91 15.70 9.19
CA SER A 77 -16.53 15.84 8.69
C SER A 77 -16.46 15.77 7.17
N GLN A 78 -15.45 16.42 6.60
CA GLN A 78 -15.17 16.46 5.17
C GLN A 78 -13.69 16.18 4.92
N LEU A 79 -13.39 15.07 4.25
CA LEU A 79 -12.07 14.77 3.71
C LEU A 79 -11.82 15.66 2.50
N TYR A 80 -10.61 16.16 2.37
CA TYR A 80 -10.19 16.93 1.22
C TYR A 80 -8.69 16.80 0.99
N ALA A 81 -8.26 17.14 -0.21
CA ALA A 81 -6.87 17.13 -0.60
C ALA A 81 -6.43 18.50 -1.11
N GLU A 82 -5.18 18.84 -0.82
CA GLU A 82 -4.51 20.05 -1.30
C GLU A 82 -3.23 19.65 -2.01
N PHE A 83 -2.99 20.21 -3.19
CA PHE A 83 -1.78 20.02 -3.98
C PHE A 83 -1.05 21.35 -4.16
N THR A 84 0.27 21.27 -4.09
CA THR A 84 1.17 22.42 -4.15
C THR A 84 2.25 22.16 -5.19
N LEU A 85 2.35 23.07 -6.15
CA LEU A 85 3.45 23.13 -7.11
C LEU A 85 4.62 23.91 -6.51
N PRO A 86 5.85 23.82 -7.06
CA PRO A 86 6.97 24.65 -6.59
C PRO A 86 6.69 26.16 -6.63
N THR A 87 5.75 26.59 -7.48
CA THR A 87 5.31 27.99 -7.59
C THR A 87 4.33 28.42 -6.51
N GLY A 88 3.81 27.49 -5.69
CA GLY A 88 2.85 27.77 -4.61
C GLY A 88 1.64 26.84 -4.61
N PRO A 89 0.65 27.12 -3.74
CA PRO A 89 -0.61 26.38 -3.68
C PRO A 89 -1.29 26.33 -5.04
N TRP A 90 -1.82 25.16 -5.42
CA TRP A 90 -2.34 24.94 -6.76
C TRP A 90 -3.82 24.56 -6.79
N VAL A 91 -4.19 23.39 -6.27
CA VAL A 91 -5.58 22.92 -6.26
C VAL A 91 -5.96 22.36 -4.91
N LYS A 92 -7.23 22.55 -4.55
CA LYS A 92 -7.89 22.00 -3.37
C LYS A 92 -9.23 21.45 -3.82
N PHE A 93 -9.55 20.24 -3.40
CA PHE A 93 -10.84 19.61 -3.71
C PHE A 93 -11.27 18.68 -2.59
N ASP A 94 -12.58 18.60 -2.40
CA ASP A 94 -13.21 17.74 -1.42
C ASP A 94 -13.31 16.30 -1.97
N CYS A 95 -13.31 15.33 -1.06
CA CYS A 95 -13.44 13.92 -1.38
C CYS A 95 -14.72 13.35 -0.76
N GLN A 96 -15.31 12.32 -1.34
CA GLN A 96 -16.48 11.69 -0.73
C GLN A 96 -16.15 11.23 0.69
N THR A 97 -16.97 11.61 1.66
CA THR A 97 -16.73 11.37 3.08
C THR A 97 -17.98 10.81 3.72
N GLU A 98 -17.81 9.71 4.45
CA GLU A 98 -18.88 9.11 5.25
C GLU A 98 -18.43 8.99 6.71
N GLU A 99 -19.38 9.19 7.62
CA GLU A 99 -19.15 8.94 9.04
C GLU A 99 -18.70 7.48 9.22
N THR A 100 -17.59 7.29 9.91
CA THR A 100 -16.95 5.98 10.03
C THR A 100 -16.61 5.73 11.49
N GLN A 101 -17.07 4.61 12.02
CA GLN A 101 -16.81 4.25 13.41
C GLN A 101 -15.34 3.83 13.62
N ALA A 102 -14.85 3.93 14.85
CA ALA A 102 -13.55 3.40 15.23
C ALA A 102 -13.45 1.90 14.89
N GLY A 103 -12.31 1.47 14.35
CA GLY A 103 -12.09 0.10 13.89
C GLY A 103 -12.71 -0.25 12.52
N ARG A 104 -13.42 0.69 11.88
CA ARG A 104 -13.84 0.60 10.47
C ARG A 104 -12.94 1.48 9.60
N TRP A 105 -13.06 1.35 8.29
CA TRP A 105 -12.35 2.19 7.33
C TRP A 105 -13.29 2.67 6.22
N TRP A 106 -12.96 3.81 5.65
CA TRP A 106 -13.63 4.41 4.50
C TRP A 106 -12.67 4.51 3.33
N LYS A 107 -13.08 4.05 2.14
CA LYS A 107 -12.34 4.23 0.89
C LYS A 107 -12.98 5.38 0.11
N THR A 108 -12.17 6.29 -0.38
CA THR A 108 -12.65 7.41 -1.20
C THR A 108 -11.74 7.66 -2.39
N GLU A 109 -12.32 8.28 -3.41
CA GLU A 109 -11.64 8.73 -4.62
C GLU A 109 -12.07 10.17 -4.91
N CYS A 110 -11.15 11.00 -5.38
CA CYS A 110 -11.42 12.41 -5.68
C CYS A 110 -10.39 13.01 -6.65
N GLY A 111 -10.74 14.16 -7.22
CA GLY A 111 -9.92 14.88 -8.19
C GLY A 111 -10.20 14.44 -9.63
N GLY A 112 -9.21 14.55 -10.51
CA GLY A 112 -9.40 14.21 -11.91
C GLY A 112 -10.44 15.10 -12.57
N ARG A 113 -11.55 14.52 -13.05
CA ARG A 113 -12.62 15.24 -13.75
C ARG A 113 -13.34 16.27 -12.89
N ASP A 114 -13.30 16.14 -11.57
CA ASP A 114 -13.94 17.08 -10.64
C ASP A 114 -13.17 18.40 -10.52
N ILE A 115 -11.94 18.46 -11.06
CA ILE A 115 -11.11 19.66 -11.07
C ILE A 115 -11.33 20.40 -12.40
N PRO A 116 -11.79 21.66 -12.38
CA PRO A 116 -11.96 22.47 -13.58
C PRO A 116 -10.72 22.54 -14.47
N GLU A 117 -10.93 22.55 -15.79
CA GLU A 117 -9.84 22.53 -16.78
C GLU A 117 -8.93 23.76 -16.70
N ASP A 118 -9.43 24.92 -16.26
CA ASP A 118 -8.63 26.15 -16.05
C ASP A 118 -7.59 26.00 -14.93
N LYS A 119 -7.75 25.01 -14.06
CA LYS A 119 -6.79 24.63 -13.02
C LYS A 119 -5.76 23.61 -13.49
N SER A 120 -5.87 23.10 -14.71
CA SER A 120 -4.89 22.16 -15.25
C SER A 120 -3.50 22.77 -15.38
N THR A 121 -2.47 21.92 -15.42
CA THR A 121 -1.08 22.34 -15.55
C THR A 121 -0.33 21.53 -16.60
N LEU A 122 0.77 22.12 -17.09
CA LEU A 122 1.75 21.44 -17.94
C LEU A 122 2.98 20.99 -17.16
N TYR A 123 3.07 21.37 -15.88
CA TYR A 123 4.22 21.13 -15.03
C TYR A 123 4.50 19.64 -14.86
N THR A 124 5.78 19.29 -14.91
CA THR A 124 6.31 17.95 -14.61
C THR A 124 7.41 18.08 -13.57
N GLY A 125 7.59 17.05 -12.76
CA GLY A 125 8.55 17.02 -11.65
C GLY A 125 7.86 16.81 -10.30
N PRO A 126 8.49 17.22 -9.20
CA PRO A 126 7.94 17.02 -7.86
C PRO A 126 6.69 17.86 -7.60
N VAL A 127 5.66 17.24 -7.01
CA VAL A 127 4.43 17.89 -6.55
C VAL A 127 4.15 17.41 -5.12
N ASN A 128 3.91 18.35 -4.20
CA ASN A 128 3.56 18.03 -2.83
C ASN A 128 2.04 17.96 -2.68
N PHE A 129 1.56 17.13 -1.76
CA PHE A 129 0.14 17.06 -1.43
C PHE A 129 -0.08 16.80 0.06
N ALA A 130 -1.28 17.14 0.54
CA ALA A 130 -1.76 16.81 1.87
C ALA A 130 -3.18 16.25 1.78
N ILE A 131 -3.47 15.23 2.59
CA ILE A 131 -4.82 14.73 2.87
C ILE A 131 -5.22 15.26 4.24
N LYS A 132 -6.36 15.93 4.29
CA LYS A 132 -6.84 16.64 5.48
C LYS A 132 -8.30 16.29 5.77
N LEU A 133 -8.69 16.47 7.02
CA LEU A 133 -10.06 16.29 7.50
C LEU A 133 -10.47 17.53 8.26
N ARG A 134 -11.49 18.23 7.74
CA ARG A 134 -12.13 19.34 8.44
C ARG A 134 -13.47 18.91 9.02
N ASN A 135 -13.85 19.47 10.16
CA ASN A 135 -15.18 19.34 10.73
C ASN A 135 -15.62 20.71 11.22
N GLU A 136 -16.58 21.31 10.51
CA GLU A 136 -17.03 22.67 10.77
C GLU A 136 -17.87 22.75 12.06
N LEU A 137 -18.60 21.69 12.40
CA LEU A 137 -19.39 21.60 13.63
C LEU A 137 -18.49 21.60 14.88
N ALA A 138 -17.34 20.94 14.79
CA ALA A 138 -16.35 20.86 15.85
C ALA A 138 -15.26 21.96 15.76
N GLY A 139 -15.27 22.80 14.71
CA GLY A 139 -14.26 23.82 14.47
C GLY A 139 -12.83 23.26 14.29
N SER A 140 -12.68 22.07 13.72
CA SER A 140 -11.39 21.40 13.55
C SER A 140 -10.95 21.29 12.08
N ASP A 141 -9.64 21.38 11.84
CA ASP A 141 -9.01 21.11 10.54
C ASP A 141 -7.67 20.42 10.78
N SER A 142 -7.59 19.14 10.43
CA SER A 142 -6.46 18.27 10.76
C SER A 142 -5.78 17.76 9.50
N THR A 143 -4.45 17.68 9.53
CA THR A 143 -3.68 17.01 8.46
C THR A 143 -3.48 15.56 8.82
N LEU A 144 -4.00 14.65 7.99
CA LEU A 144 -3.90 13.21 8.22
C LEU A 144 -2.69 12.60 7.53
N PHE A 145 -2.27 13.16 6.40
CA PHE A 145 -1.14 12.67 5.63
C PHE A 145 -0.53 13.79 4.78
N THR A 146 0.78 13.74 4.59
CA THR A 146 1.49 14.58 3.63
C THR A 146 2.38 13.71 2.77
N GLY A 147 2.50 14.06 1.50
CA GLY A 147 3.30 13.29 0.57
C GLY A 147 3.84 14.12 -0.59
N LYS A 148 4.74 13.49 -1.33
CA LYS A 148 5.36 14.03 -2.53
C LYS A 148 5.30 13.00 -3.64
N MET A 149 4.84 13.41 -4.81
CA MET A 149 4.82 12.60 -6.02
C MET A 149 5.72 13.22 -7.09
N LYS A 150 6.13 12.41 -8.07
CA LYS A 150 6.94 12.84 -9.21
C LYS A 150 6.16 12.60 -10.50
N VAL A 151 5.81 13.68 -11.19
CA VAL A 151 5.04 13.64 -12.43
C VAL A 151 5.99 13.64 -13.62
N GLY A 152 5.87 12.65 -14.48
CA GLY A 152 6.50 12.58 -15.79
C GLY A 152 5.49 12.86 -16.90
N LYS A 153 6.00 12.95 -18.12
CA LYS A 153 5.16 13.00 -19.32
C LYS A 153 5.83 12.24 -20.46
N VAL A 154 5.00 11.70 -21.34
CA VAL A 154 5.39 10.98 -22.55
C VAL A 154 4.48 11.43 -23.69
N HIS A 155 4.94 11.34 -24.93
CA HIS A 155 4.08 11.64 -26.07
C HIS A 155 2.89 10.67 -26.14
N SER A 156 1.73 11.15 -26.58
CA SER A 156 0.60 10.28 -26.89
C SER A 156 0.90 9.39 -28.11
N ASN A 157 0.04 8.41 -28.37
CA ASN A 157 0.10 7.66 -29.63
C ASN A 157 -0.51 8.43 -30.83
N GLU A 158 -0.96 9.67 -30.64
CA GLU A 158 -1.44 10.48 -31.75
C GLU A 158 -0.28 10.99 -32.62
N SER A 159 -0.55 11.19 -33.91
CA SER A 159 0.46 11.61 -34.89
C SER A 159 0.02 12.85 -35.68
N GLY A 160 0.99 13.51 -36.29
CA GLY A 160 0.79 14.69 -37.14
C GLY A 160 1.06 16.03 -36.45
N PRO A 161 0.94 17.16 -37.19
CA PRO A 161 1.39 18.47 -36.72
C PRO A 161 0.68 18.98 -35.47
N LYS A 162 -0.57 18.55 -35.24
CA LYS A 162 -1.37 18.92 -34.07
C LYS A 162 -1.11 18.05 -32.83
N ALA A 163 -0.35 16.96 -32.98
CA ALA A 163 -0.06 16.04 -31.89
C ALA A 163 1.22 16.41 -31.11
N VAL A 164 2.04 17.34 -31.63
CA VAL A 164 3.37 17.68 -31.09
C VAL A 164 3.36 18.04 -29.59
N ASN A 165 2.26 18.64 -29.10
CA ASN A 165 2.10 19.03 -27.70
C ASN A 165 1.09 18.16 -26.92
N LYS A 166 0.71 17.01 -27.47
CA LYS A 166 -0.20 16.05 -26.83
C LYS A 166 0.59 15.07 -25.99
N PHE A 167 0.98 15.54 -24.81
CA PHE A 167 1.66 14.72 -23.83
C PHE A 167 0.66 14.07 -22.87
N VAL A 168 0.91 12.80 -22.59
CA VAL A 168 0.24 12.04 -21.54
C VAL A 168 1.07 12.12 -20.27
N TYR A 169 0.42 12.49 -19.18
CA TYR A 169 1.05 12.68 -17.88
C TYR A 169 0.86 11.44 -17.01
N TYR A 170 1.88 11.11 -16.22
CA TYR A 170 1.86 9.97 -15.31
C TYR A 170 2.62 10.29 -14.03
N VAL A 171 2.29 9.59 -12.94
CA VAL A 171 3.06 9.61 -11.70
C VAL A 171 4.00 8.42 -11.70
N ASN A 172 5.30 8.65 -11.46
CA ASN A 172 6.26 7.56 -11.32
C ASN A 172 6.03 6.84 -9.98
N HIS A 173 5.81 5.53 -10.07
CA HIS A 173 5.56 4.63 -8.94
C HIS A 173 6.63 3.55 -8.78
N ASP A 174 7.82 3.73 -9.34
CA ASP A 174 8.93 2.75 -9.29
C ASP A 174 9.31 2.36 -7.85
N TRP A 175 9.09 3.26 -6.88
CA TRP A 175 9.29 3.00 -5.46
C TRP A 175 8.46 1.82 -4.91
N ASN A 176 7.36 1.47 -5.58
CA ASN A 176 6.50 0.35 -5.21
C ASN A 176 7.08 -1.01 -5.59
N LEU A 177 7.88 -1.09 -6.66
CA LEU A 177 8.34 -2.36 -7.26
C LEU A 177 9.05 -3.31 -6.27
N PRO A 178 9.94 -2.84 -5.36
CA PRO A 178 10.60 -3.72 -4.41
C PRO A 178 9.76 -4.06 -3.16
N ILE A 179 8.52 -3.60 -3.07
CA ILE A 179 7.62 -3.77 -1.92
C ILE A 179 6.52 -4.77 -2.28
N GLY A 180 6.33 -5.75 -1.40
CA GLY A 180 5.24 -6.71 -1.50
C GLY A 180 4.55 -6.93 -0.16
N TYR A 181 3.51 -7.75 -0.17
CA TYR A 181 2.67 -8.05 0.97
C TYR A 181 2.35 -9.54 0.96
N VAL A 182 2.41 -10.18 2.12
CA VAL A 182 1.87 -11.52 2.35
C VAL A 182 0.77 -11.39 3.38
N TYR A 183 -0.37 -12.03 3.16
CA TYR A 183 -1.51 -11.86 4.06
C TYR A 183 -2.52 -12.98 3.92
N TYR A 184 -3.42 -13.00 4.88
CA TYR A 184 -4.59 -13.84 4.86
C TYR A 184 -5.84 -13.06 4.49
N THR A 185 -6.78 -13.73 3.85
CA THR A 185 -8.17 -13.27 3.75
C THR A 185 -9.09 -14.32 4.36
N PRO A 186 -10.23 -13.91 4.96
CA PRO A 186 -11.22 -14.89 5.40
C PRO A 186 -11.71 -15.70 4.19
N ASP A 187 -11.98 -16.99 4.40
CA ASP A 187 -12.70 -17.80 3.42
C ASP A 187 -14.18 -17.38 3.38
N ASP A 188 -14.80 -17.48 2.21
CA ASP A 188 -16.17 -17.01 2.00
C ASP A 188 -17.20 -17.75 2.87
N VAL A 189 -16.92 -19.00 3.24
CA VAL A 189 -17.82 -19.85 4.03
C VAL A 189 -17.34 -19.94 5.48
N SER A 190 -16.07 -20.31 5.68
CA SER A 190 -15.52 -20.59 7.01
C SER A 190 -14.87 -19.39 7.68
N GLY A 191 -14.80 -18.25 7.00
CA GLY A 191 -14.21 -17.02 7.52
C GLY A 191 -12.76 -17.21 7.98
N TRP A 192 -12.46 -16.69 9.16
CA TRP A 192 -11.13 -16.80 9.79
C TRP A 192 -10.82 -18.17 10.39
N ASN A 193 -11.75 -19.13 10.37
CA ASN A 193 -11.45 -20.51 10.74
C ASN A 193 -10.67 -21.24 9.65
N ARG A 194 -10.69 -20.73 8.41
CA ARG A 194 -9.98 -21.31 7.26
C ARG A 194 -9.39 -20.24 6.33
N PRO A 195 -8.51 -19.34 6.81
CA PRO A 195 -8.05 -18.21 6.03
C PRO A 195 -7.24 -18.61 4.79
N ARG A 196 -7.49 -17.93 3.68
CA ARG A 196 -6.79 -18.15 2.41
C ARG A 196 -5.50 -17.36 2.35
N PHE A 197 -4.44 -18.02 1.89
CA PHE A 197 -3.14 -17.40 1.71
C PHE A 197 -3.10 -16.56 0.43
N ASN A 198 -2.60 -15.32 0.56
CA ASN A 198 -2.44 -14.39 -0.54
C ASN A 198 -1.09 -13.69 -0.47
N LEU A 199 -0.62 -13.28 -1.63
CA LEU A 199 0.58 -12.46 -1.78
C LEU A 199 0.28 -11.33 -2.78
N ALA A 200 0.81 -10.13 -2.57
CA ALA A 200 0.70 -9.03 -3.52
C ALA A 200 2.04 -8.31 -3.71
N PHE A 201 2.31 -7.82 -4.92
CA PHE A 201 3.53 -7.05 -5.24
C PHE A 201 3.27 -6.19 -6.48
N TRP A 202 4.18 -5.27 -6.75
CA TRP A 202 4.05 -4.40 -7.91
C TRP A 202 4.89 -4.87 -9.10
N ILE A 203 4.34 -4.61 -10.28
CA ILE A 203 5.02 -4.71 -11.56
C ILE A 203 4.89 -3.37 -12.30
N ARG A 204 5.77 -3.16 -13.27
CA ARG A 204 5.61 -2.12 -14.27
C ARG A 204 5.23 -2.77 -15.60
N GLY A 205 4.09 -2.38 -16.17
CA GLY A 205 3.55 -2.96 -17.40
C GLY A 205 2.20 -3.64 -17.23
N GLU A 206 1.85 -4.46 -18.21
CA GLU A 206 0.59 -5.22 -18.24
C GLU A 206 0.66 -6.45 -17.35
N ALA A 207 -0.36 -6.62 -16.50
CA ALA A 207 -0.45 -7.70 -15.53
C ALA A 207 -1.03 -8.98 -16.13
N VAL A 208 -0.28 -9.62 -17.04
CA VAL A 208 -0.74 -10.80 -17.81
C VAL A 208 0.26 -11.96 -17.78
N ASN A 209 -0.21 -13.17 -18.06
CA ASN A 209 0.61 -14.38 -18.24
C ASN A 209 1.51 -14.72 -17.03
N PHE A 210 0.93 -14.64 -15.83
CA PHE A 210 1.60 -14.98 -14.58
C PHE A 210 1.43 -16.44 -14.21
N GLN A 211 2.53 -17.05 -13.76
CA GLN A 211 2.54 -18.37 -13.15
C GLN A 211 3.20 -18.25 -11.77
N PRO A 212 2.39 -18.15 -10.70
CA PRO A 212 2.90 -18.14 -9.34
C PRO A 212 3.27 -19.54 -8.87
N HIS A 213 4.39 -19.62 -8.14
CA HIS A 213 4.90 -20.84 -7.53
C HIS A 213 5.28 -20.57 -6.09
N LEU A 214 4.93 -21.47 -5.17
CA LEU A 214 5.30 -21.38 -3.76
C LEU A 214 6.20 -22.56 -3.38
N PHE A 215 7.34 -22.27 -2.74
CA PHE A 215 8.31 -23.26 -2.33
C PHE A 215 8.47 -23.27 -0.81
N TYR A 216 8.59 -24.48 -0.25
CA TYR A 216 8.96 -24.73 1.13
C TYR A 216 10.00 -25.86 1.17
N GLN A 217 11.11 -25.64 1.88
CA GLN A 217 12.23 -26.61 1.95
C GLN A 217 12.72 -27.09 0.57
N GLY A 218 12.74 -26.18 -0.41
CA GLY A 218 13.17 -26.46 -1.78
C GLY A 218 12.17 -27.24 -2.65
N LYS A 219 10.98 -27.56 -2.13
CA LYS A 219 9.91 -28.24 -2.87
C LYS A 219 8.76 -27.29 -3.14
N GLU A 220 8.16 -27.39 -4.32
CA GLU A 220 6.94 -26.66 -4.62
C GLU A 220 5.77 -27.23 -3.81
N VAL A 221 4.94 -26.34 -3.24
CA VAL A 221 3.79 -26.66 -2.40
C VAL A 221 2.52 -25.98 -2.92
N GLY A 222 1.36 -26.47 -2.50
CA GLY A 222 0.06 -25.95 -2.92
C GLY A 222 -0.45 -26.46 -4.27
N LYS A 223 0.34 -27.27 -4.99
CA LYS A 223 -0.16 -28.04 -6.13
C LYS A 223 -0.96 -29.25 -5.66
N MET A 224 -2.12 -29.45 -6.24
CA MET A 224 -3.01 -30.57 -5.97
C MET A 224 -3.45 -31.18 -7.29
N MET A 225 -3.35 -32.50 -7.41
CA MET A 225 -3.71 -33.24 -8.61
C MET A 225 -4.95 -34.10 -8.35
N TYR A 226 -5.91 -34.06 -9.25
CA TYR A 226 -7.10 -34.92 -9.24
C TYR A 226 -7.30 -35.48 -10.66
N GLU A 227 -7.37 -36.81 -10.78
CA GLU A 227 -7.53 -37.51 -12.06
C GLU A 227 -6.53 -37.11 -13.17
N GLY A 228 -5.32 -36.68 -12.77
CA GLY A 228 -4.25 -36.27 -13.70
C GLY A 228 -4.26 -34.78 -14.06
N GLU A 229 -5.22 -34.00 -13.57
CA GLU A 229 -5.31 -32.55 -13.76
C GLU A 229 -4.98 -31.79 -12.47
N GLU A 230 -4.38 -30.61 -12.60
CA GLU A 230 -4.13 -29.72 -11.47
C GLU A 230 -5.42 -28.99 -11.08
N VAL A 231 -5.89 -29.20 -9.85
CA VAL A 231 -7.07 -28.54 -9.29
C VAL A 231 -6.65 -27.43 -8.33
N GLY A 232 -7.44 -26.36 -8.27
CA GLY A 232 -7.14 -25.22 -7.38
C GLY A 232 -5.83 -24.50 -7.74
N LYS A 233 -5.50 -24.44 -9.04
CA LYS A 233 -4.28 -23.82 -9.56
C LYS A 233 -4.12 -22.39 -9.02
N ALA A 234 -2.91 -22.08 -8.57
CA ALA A 234 -2.56 -20.73 -8.14
C ALA A 234 -2.62 -19.75 -9.32
N GLY A 235 -3.13 -18.55 -9.06
CA GLY A 235 -3.33 -17.53 -10.08
C GLY A 235 -2.96 -16.14 -9.57
N CYS A 236 -2.66 -15.24 -10.49
CA CYS A 236 -2.42 -13.84 -10.17
C CYS A 236 -3.25 -12.93 -11.07
N GLU A 237 -3.72 -11.82 -10.52
CA GLU A 237 -4.48 -10.79 -11.22
C GLU A 237 -4.11 -9.40 -10.69
N ALA A 238 -4.31 -8.35 -11.49
CA ALA A 238 -4.15 -6.99 -11.01
C ALA A 238 -5.32 -6.62 -10.07
N ASP A 239 -5.00 -6.09 -8.90
CA ASP A 239 -5.99 -5.54 -7.97
C ASP A 239 -5.96 -4.02 -7.86
N ILE A 240 -4.83 -3.39 -8.25
CA ILE A 240 -4.69 -1.95 -8.43
C ILE A 240 -3.92 -1.68 -9.71
N GLU A 241 -4.37 -0.69 -10.48
CA GLU A 241 -3.69 -0.25 -11.69
C GLU A 241 -3.52 1.26 -11.72
N ASN A 242 -2.27 1.69 -11.76
CA ASN A 242 -1.86 3.07 -11.99
C ASN A 242 -1.39 3.19 -13.43
N GLY A 243 -2.32 3.46 -14.33
CA GLY A 243 -2.06 3.72 -15.74
C GLY A 243 -2.29 5.18 -16.11
N THR A 244 -2.05 5.49 -17.37
CA THR A 244 -2.39 6.78 -17.97
C THR A 244 -3.87 6.82 -18.39
N THR A 245 -4.44 8.02 -18.47
CA THR A 245 -5.83 8.20 -18.96
C THR A 245 -5.96 8.20 -20.48
N HIS A 246 -4.83 8.29 -21.19
CA HIS A 246 -4.73 8.28 -22.64
C HIS A 246 -3.63 7.31 -23.07
N TYR A 247 -3.70 6.84 -24.31
CA TYR A 247 -2.67 5.96 -24.88
C TYR A 247 -1.37 6.73 -25.10
N VAL A 248 -0.27 6.09 -24.71
CA VAL A 248 1.09 6.61 -24.90
C VAL A 248 1.71 6.01 -26.15
N GLU A 249 2.72 6.67 -26.69
CA GLU A 249 3.48 6.18 -27.84
C GLU A 249 4.03 4.76 -27.62
N ASP A 250 4.15 4.00 -28.71
CA ASP A 250 4.39 2.57 -28.57
C ASP A 250 5.77 2.21 -28.07
N SER A 251 6.76 3.05 -28.36
CA SER A 251 8.15 2.90 -27.93
C SER A 251 8.37 3.12 -26.43
N PHE A 252 7.39 3.66 -25.71
CA PHE A 252 7.59 3.99 -24.30
C PHE A 252 7.57 2.72 -23.42
N PRO A 253 8.63 2.47 -22.62
CA PRO A 253 8.73 1.26 -21.81
C PRO A 253 7.54 1.08 -20.88
N GLN A 254 6.87 -0.07 -21.01
CA GLN A 254 5.75 -0.49 -20.17
C GLN A 254 4.59 0.51 -20.11
N LYS A 255 4.46 1.37 -21.13
CA LYS A 255 3.37 2.32 -21.33
C LYS A 255 3.03 3.21 -20.12
N ALA A 256 4.02 3.50 -19.26
CA ALA A 256 3.82 4.24 -18.01
C ALA A 256 2.72 3.64 -17.10
N ARG A 257 2.66 2.30 -17.02
CA ARG A 257 1.71 1.57 -16.17
C ARG A 257 2.42 0.88 -15.02
N TRP A 258 1.85 0.97 -13.83
CA TRP A 258 2.23 0.18 -12.66
C TRP A 258 1.00 -0.56 -12.17
N ALA A 259 1.12 -1.85 -11.91
CA ALA A 259 0.02 -2.67 -11.42
C ALA A 259 0.45 -3.39 -10.14
N ARG A 260 -0.42 -3.38 -9.12
CA ARG A 260 -0.30 -4.29 -7.99
C ARG A 260 -0.97 -5.59 -8.39
N VAL A 261 -0.18 -6.65 -8.42
CA VAL A 261 -0.61 -8.00 -8.73
C VAL A 261 -0.86 -8.71 -7.42
N ARG A 262 -2.05 -9.27 -7.26
CA ARG A 262 -2.43 -10.18 -6.19
C ARG A 262 -2.39 -11.61 -6.71
N CYS A 263 -1.65 -12.48 -6.03
CA CYS A 263 -1.63 -13.91 -6.26
C CYS A 263 -2.36 -14.64 -5.14
N SER A 264 -3.21 -15.58 -5.51
CA SER A 264 -3.94 -16.45 -4.60
C SER A 264 -3.53 -17.91 -4.80
N PHE A 265 -3.51 -18.67 -3.72
CA PHE A 265 -3.18 -20.10 -3.71
C PHE A 265 -4.36 -20.86 -3.10
N PRO A 266 -5.36 -21.27 -3.90
CA PRO A 266 -6.60 -21.89 -3.40
C PRO A 266 -6.36 -23.11 -2.49
N ASN A 267 -5.28 -23.86 -2.73
CA ASN A 267 -4.93 -25.05 -1.95
C ASN A 267 -3.99 -24.78 -0.77
N VAL A 268 -3.67 -23.51 -0.48
CA VAL A 268 -2.78 -23.10 0.62
C VAL A 268 -3.57 -22.24 1.61
N LEU A 269 -3.61 -22.70 2.86
CA LEU A 269 -4.34 -22.03 3.94
C LEU A 269 -3.38 -21.67 5.06
N GLY A 270 -3.75 -20.63 5.82
CA GLY A 270 -3.05 -20.32 7.07
C GLY A 270 -3.19 -21.45 8.08
N TRP A 271 -4.44 -21.87 8.33
CA TRP A 271 -4.81 -22.97 9.22
C TRP A 271 -6.20 -23.49 8.85
N ASP A 272 -6.62 -24.59 9.49
CA ASP A 272 -7.98 -25.07 9.46
C ASP A 272 -8.46 -25.39 10.88
N LYS A 273 -9.48 -24.65 11.34
CA LYS A 273 -10.11 -24.78 12.66
C LYS A 273 -11.56 -25.23 12.57
N THR A 274 -12.01 -25.67 11.39
CA THR A 274 -13.41 -26.06 11.15
C THR A 274 -13.74 -27.42 11.74
N GLY A 275 -12.74 -28.30 11.87
CA GLY A 275 -12.94 -29.70 12.26
C GLY A 275 -13.49 -30.57 11.12
N GLU A 276 -13.57 -30.04 9.90
CA GLU A 276 -13.96 -30.79 8.71
C GLU A 276 -12.83 -31.74 8.27
N GLY A 277 -13.20 -32.91 7.75
CA GLY A 277 -12.25 -33.82 7.12
C GLY A 277 -11.74 -33.28 5.78
N PRO A 278 -10.67 -33.88 5.20
CA PRO A 278 -10.18 -33.48 3.88
C PRO A 278 -11.30 -33.58 2.84
N GLY A 279 -11.39 -32.57 1.97
CA GLY A 279 -12.37 -32.54 0.89
C GLY A 279 -12.11 -33.63 -0.16
N MET A 280 -12.97 -33.70 -1.19
CA MET A 280 -12.88 -34.73 -2.22
C MET A 280 -11.55 -34.74 -3.01
N PHE A 281 -10.80 -33.62 -2.99
CA PHE A 281 -9.50 -33.48 -3.66
C PHE A 281 -8.30 -33.79 -2.74
N GLY A 282 -8.56 -34.15 -1.47
CA GLY A 282 -7.53 -34.42 -0.47
C GLY A 282 -7.26 -33.24 0.48
N PRO A 283 -6.25 -33.38 1.37
CA PRO A 283 -5.93 -32.34 2.34
C PRO A 283 -5.27 -31.13 1.68
N LEU A 284 -5.67 -29.94 2.10
CA LEU A 284 -5.04 -28.69 1.68
C LEU A 284 -3.69 -28.49 2.41
N TYR A 285 -2.82 -27.68 1.83
CA TYR A 285 -1.53 -27.34 2.44
C TYR A 285 -1.71 -26.29 3.52
N LEU A 286 -1.40 -26.63 4.77
CA LEU A 286 -1.54 -25.73 5.92
C LEU A 286 -0.20 -25.13 6.31
N LEU A 287 -0.11 -23.80 6.30
CA LEU A 287 1.07 -23.06 6.75
C LEU A 287 1.31 -23.25 8.26
N SER A 288 0.25 -23.40 9.06
CA SER A 288 0.33 -23.67 10.50
C SER A 288 0.99 -24.99 10.87
N ALA A 289 0.86 -26.00 10.01
CA ALA A 289 1.51 -27.30 10.17
C ALA A 289 2.96 -27.31 9.66
N ASN A 290 3.37 -26.28 8.92
CA ASN A 290 4.66 -26.21 8.23
C ASN A 290 5.34 -24.85 8.49
N PRO A 291 5.66 -24.50 9.75
CA PRO A 291 6.35 -23.25 10.04
C PRO A 291 7.78 -23.27 9.46
N GLY A 292 8.27 -22.12 8.99
CA GLY A 292 9.62 -21.98 8.47
C GLY A 292 9.74 -20.99 7.32
N GLU A 293 10.80 -21.13 6.54
CA GLU A 293 11.13 -20.25 5.41
C GLU A 293 10.43 -20.70 4.13
N TYR A 294 9.78 -19.76 3.46
CA TYR A 294 9.11 -19.93 2.19
C TYR A 294 9.72 -19.02 1.13
N GLU A 295 9.67 -19.47 -0.12
CA GLU A 295 10.03 -18.67 -1.28
C GLU A 295 8.90 -18.71 -2.30
N PHE A 296 8.35 -17.55 -2.61
CA PHE A 296 7.47 -17.35 -3.76
C PHE A 296 8.31 -17.00 -4.98
N LYS A 297 7.97 -17.59 -6.13
CA LYS A 297 8.54 -17.25 -7.44
C LYS A 297 7.44 -16.98 -8.44
N LEU A 298 7.66 -15.98 -9.28
CA LEU A 298 6.76 -15.64 -10.37
C LEU A 298 7.45 -15.86 -11.71
N LEU A 299 6.85 -16.69 -12.56
CA LEU A 299 7.14 -16.62 -13.99
C LEU A 299 6.19 -15.61 -14.64
N TRP A 300 6.75 -14.67 -15.38
CA TRP A 300 6.01 -13.73 -16.23
C TRP A 300 6.43 -13.97 -17.67
N ASN A 301 5.46 -14.35 -18.52
CA ASN A 301 5.74 -14.80 -19.89
C ASN A 301 6.78 -15.94 -19.91
N ASN A 302 6.65 -16.93 -19.02
CA ASN A 302 7.57 -18.07 -18.86
C ASN A 302 9.01 -17.73 -18.41
N HIS A 303 9.29 -16.50 -18.01
CA HIS A 303 10.59 -16.09 -17.49
C HIS A 303 10.49 -15.70 -16.01
N LEU A 304 11.48 -16.09 -15.20
CA LEU A 304 11.51 -15.75 -13.78
C LEU A 304 11.62 -14.22 -13.60
N ALA A 305 10.57 -13.62 -13.06
CA ALA A 305 10.44 -12.17 -12.92
C ALA A 305 10.57 -11.69 -11.47
N ARG A 306 10.10 -12.48 -10.51
CA ARG A 306 10.10 -12.15 -9.08
C ARG A 306 10.53 -13.32 -8.21
N SER A 307 11.23 -13.02 -7.12
CA SER A 307 11.38 -13.90 -5.96
C SER A 307 11.05 -13.13 -4.68
N ILE A 308 10.32 -13.75 -3.77
CA ILE A 308 9.92 -13.18 -2.49
C ILE A 308 10.14 -14.23 -1.41
N LYS A 309 10.96 -13.91 -0.42
CA LYS A 309 11.21 -14.78 0.73
C LYS A 309 10.48 -14.27 1.97
N PHE A 310 9.86 -15.16 2.69
CA PHE A 310 9.13 -14.85 3.92
C PHE A 310 9.12 -16.03 4.89
N THR A 311 8.96 -15.73 6.17
CA THR A 311 8.91 -16.72 7.24
C THR A 311 7.49 -16.85 7.77
N VAL A 312 7.05 -18.09 7.93
CA VAL A 312 5.81 -18.43 8.63
C VAL A 312 6.19 -18.91 10.03
N GLY A 313 5.66 -18.24 11.05
CA GLY A 313 5.85 -18.63 12.44
C GLY A 313 4.95 -19.81 12.85
N PRO A 314 5.08 -20.27 14.11
CA PRO A 314 4.16 -21.24 14.69
C PRO A 314 2.69 -20.84 14.50
N GLU A 315 1.82 -21.83 14.37
CA GLU A 315 0.38 -21.65 14.13
C GLU A 315 0.02 -20.89 12.83
N GLY A 316 0.99 -20.71 11.93
CA GLY A 316 0.77 -20.06 10.63
C GLY A 316 0.87 -18.54 10.70
N LYS A 317 1.39 -17.99 11.80
CA LYS A 317 1.49 -16.54 12.00
C LYS A 317 2.45 -15.90 10.99
N LEU A 318 2.02 -14.78 10.39
CA LEU A 318 2.83 -13.93 9.51
C LEU A 318 3.16 -12.63 10.25
N ASP A 319 4.40 -12.42 10.69
CA ASP A 319 4.82 -11.18 11.37
C ASP A 319 6.34 -10.96 11.35
N ASN A 320 6.78 -9.76 10.95
CA ASN A 320 8.18 -9.32 10.95
C ASN A 320 8.33 -7.97 11.68
N GLY A 321 7.28 -7.51 12.37
CA GLY A 321 7.24 -6.23 13.06
C GLY A 321 7.13 -5.00 12.15
N ILE A 322 7.29 -5.11 10.82
CA ILE A 322 7.31 -3.94 9.92
C ILE A 322 5.93 -3.27 9.87
N ALA A 323 4.85 -4.06 9.73
CA ALA A 323 3.50 -3.51 9.67
C ALA A 323 3.13 -2.77 10.97
N SER A 324 3.44 -3.36 12.12
CA SER A 324 3.24 -2.77 13.44
C SER A 324 4.08 -1.51 13.65
N ALA A 325 5.37 -1.54 13.33
CA ALA A 325 6.27 -0.40 13.45
C ALA A 325 5.84 0.79 12.57
N ASN A 326 5.19 0.52 11.45
CA ASN A 326 4.76 1.54 10.49
C ASN A 326 3.27 1.88 10.56
N LYS A 327 2.53 1.27 11.49
CA LYS A 327 1.09 1.47 11.71
C LYS A 327 0.27 1.29 10.42
N LEU A 328 0.57 0.26 9.65
CA LEU A 328 -0.10 0.02 8.36
C LEU A 328 -1.55 -0.46 8.50
N GLY A 329 -2.02 -0.73 9.73
CA GLY A 329 -3.44 -0.97 10.03
C GLY A 329 -4.05 -2.20 9.35
N SER A 330 -3.24 -3.02 8.69
CA SER A 330 -3.69 -4.18 7.94
C SER A 330 -3.00 -5.45 8.43
N GLU A 331 -3.67 -6.59 8.25
CA GLU A 331 -3.07 -7.92 8.43
C GLU A 331 -2.06 -8.28 7.34
N ARG A 332 -1.53 -7.26 6.65
CA ARG A 332 -0.57 -7.41 5.56
C ARG A 332 0.85 -7.29 6.08
N PHE A 333 1.55 -8.40 5.97
CA PHE A 333 2.96 -8.52 6.28
C PHE A 333 3.79 -7.98 5.10
N SER A 334 4.47 -6.85 5.29
CA SER A 334 5.29 -6.25 4.24
C SER A 334 6.55 -7.08 3.99
N VAL A 335 6.78 -7.43 2.72
CA VAL A 335 7.92 -8.25 2.27
C VAL A 335 8.74 -7.55 1.21
N ARG A 336 9.96 -8.03 1.11
CA ARG A 336 10.94 -7.62 0.13
C ARG A 336 10.75 -8.40 -1.15
N VAL A 337 10.68 -7.68 -2.26
CA VAL A 337 10.52 -8.28 -3.58
C VAL A 337 11.83 -8.17 -4.34
N GLN A 338 12.40 -9.31 -4.71
CA GLN A 338 13.54 -9.36 -5.61
C GLN A 338 13.03 -9.34 -7.05
N ILE A 339 13.48 -8.35 -7.82
CA ILE A 339 13.18 -8.21 -9.25
C ILE A 339 14.33 -8.83 -10.03
N ILE A 340 14.04 -9.91 -10.77
CA ILE A 340 15.08 -10.76 -11.39
C ILE A 340 15.15 -10.55 -12.91
N GLY A 341 14.00 -10.43 -13.57
CA GLY A 341 13.92 -10.28 -15.02
C GLY A 341 13.94 -8.82 -15.49
N ASP A 342 13.77 -8.65 -16.80
CA ASP A 342 13.80 -7.36 -17.52
C ASP A 342 12.41 -6.89 -17.96
N GLN A 343 11.35 -7.65 -17.64
CA GLN A 343 9.99 -7.38 -18.10
C GLN A 343 9.44 -6.03 -17.61
N ASP A 344 9.93 -5.47 -16.50
CA ASP A 344 9.55 -4.13 -16.03
C ASP A 344 10.15 -2.98 -16.88
N GLY A 345 11.10 -3.30 -17.76
CA GLY A 345 11.92 -2.31 -18.43
C GLY A 345 12.81 -1.51 -17.46
N PRO A 346 13.40 -0.39 -17.91
CA PRO A 346 14.23 0.47 -17.05
C PRO A 346 13.40 1.14 -15.95
N TRP A 347 13.83 1.03 -14.70
CA TRP A 347 13.17 1.63 -13.52
C TRP A 347 14.19 2.15 -12.50
N ASP A 348 13.77 3.07 -11.63
CA ASP A 348 14.63 3.62 -10.57
C ASP A 348 14.73 2.68 -9.36
N LYS A 349 15.83 1.93 -9.29
CA LYS A 349 16.16 1.00 -8.20
C LYS A 349 16.31 1.64 -6.82
N THR A 350 16.42 2.96 -6.77
CA THR A 350 16.66 3.72 -5.54
C THR A 350 15.47 4.55 -5.10
N ALA A 351 14.42 4.66 -5.91
CA ALA A 351 13.22 5.46 -5.61
C ALA A 351 12.60 5.09 -4.25
N TRP A 352 12.63 3.81 -3.85
CA TRP A 352 12.10 3.36 -2.57
C TRP A 352 12.74 4.04 -1.34
N LYS A 353 13.99 4.53 -1.45
CA LYS A 353 14.70 5.13 -0.32
C LYS A 353 14.09 6.45 0.13
N THR A 354 13.63 7.25 -0.83
CA THR A 354 13.17 8.63 -0.60
C THR A 354 11.74 8.88 -1.04
N GLU A 355 11.20 8.04 -1.92
CA GLU A 355 9.88 8.23 -2.53
C GLU A 355 8.85 7.20 -2.03
N ALA A 356 9.27 6.15 -1.32
CA ALA A 356 8.33 5.13 -0.83
C ALA A 356 7.20 5.76 0.01
N PHE A 357 5.97 5.37 -0.29
CA PHE A 357 4.75 5.93 0.30
C PHE A 357 4.74 7.46 0.25
N TYR A 358 5.13 8.01 -0.90
CA TYR A 358 5.20 9.44 -1.18
C TYR A 358 6.10 10.21 -0.21
N GLY A 359 7.24 9.63 0.16
CA GLY A 359 8.19 10.23 1.10
C GLY A 359 7.96 9.85 2.57
N ASN A 360 7.22 8.77 2.83
CA ASN A 360 6.98 8.22 4.15
C ASN A 360 7.49 6.76 4.24
N PRO A 361 8.80 6.51 4.08
CA PRO A 361 9.35 5.17 3.95
C PRO A 361 9.06 4.29 5.17
N LEU A 362 9.03 2.97 4.95
CA LEU A 362 8.83 2.00 6.02
C LEU A 362 10.09 1.89 6.90
N THR A 363 9.93 2.20 8.18
CA THR A 363 10.96 1.94 9.19
C THR A 363 11.25 0.44 9.26
N GLY A 364 12.52 0.06 9.22
CA GLY A 364 12.96 -1.34 9.27
C GLY A 364 12.85 -2.10 7.95
N PHE A 365 12.50 -1.43 6.85
CA PHE A 365 12.42 -2.05 5.52
C PHE A 365 13.65 -1.70 4.68
N THR A 366 14.28 -2.71 4.09
CA THR A 366 15.39 -2.54 3.14
C THR A 366 15.27 -3.61 2.06
N PRO A 367 14.90 -3.26 0.82
CA PRO A 367 14.82 -4.18 -0.31
C PRO A 367 16.07 -5.03 -0.53
N PRO A 368 15.93 -6.16 -1.25
CA PRO A 368 17.08 -6.87 -1.81
C PRO A 368 17.78 -5.92 -2.79
N GLN A 369 19.12 -5.95 -2.80
CA GLN A 369 19.93 -5.15 -3.73
C GLN A 369 19.93 -5.75 -5.13
#